data_AF-A0A3B9WBX3-F1
#
_entry.id   AF-A0A3B9WBX3-F1
#
_cell.length_a   1.000
_cell.length_b   1.000
_cell.length_c   1.000
_cell.angle_alpha   90.00
_cell.angle_beta   90.00
_cell.angle_gamma   90.00
#
_symmetry.space_group_name_H-M   'P 1'
#
loop_
_entity.id
_entity.type
_entity.pdbx_description
1 polymer ?
#
loop_
_entity_poly.entity_id
_entity_poly.type
_entity_poly.pdbx_seq_one_letter_code
_entity_poly.pdbx_strand_id
1 'polypeptide(L)' 'CHWCHVMAHESFEDPETGREINQHFVAVKVDREQRPDVDSIYMAATQLLTGQGGWPMTVFLTPQGRAFHAGTYYPPR' A
#
# COMPACT_ATOMS: atom_id res chain seq x y z
N CYS A 1 2.59 7.12 11.72
CA CYS A 1 1.89 5.81 11.69
C CYS A 1 2.88 4.72 12.11
N HIS A 2 2.60 3.96 13.18
CA HIS A 2 3.54 2.95 13.72
C HIS A 2 3.77 1.78 12.75
N TRP A 3 2.70 1.10 12.33
CA TRP A 3 2.82 -0.06 11.43
C TRP A 3 3.36 0.29 10.04
N CYS A 4 3.22 1.54 9.60
CA CYS A 4 3.83 2.00 8.35
C CYS A 4 5.36 2.03 8.44
N HIS A 5 5.89 2.39 9.60
CA HIS A 5 7.32 2.38 9.87
C HIS A 5 7.83 0.93 10.00
N VAL A 6 7.09 0.07 10.69
CA VAL A 6 7.41 -1.36 10.82
C VAL A 6 7.48 -2.02 9.44
N MET A 7 6.45 -1.88 8.60
CA MET A 7 6.45 -2.47 7.25
C MET A 7 7.53 -1.88 6.33
N ALA A 8 7.89 -0.60 6.51
CA ALA A 8 8.99 -0.01 5.76
C ALA A 8 10.31 -0.74 6.04
N HIS A 9 10.63 -0.95 7.32
CA HIS A 9 11.83 -1.67 7.73
C HIS A 9 11.80 -3.15 7.39
N GLU A 10 10.68 -3.82 7.66
CA GLU A 10 10.60 -5.28 7.52
C GLU A 10 10.37 -5.75 6.09
N SER A 11 9.85 -4.91 5.19
CA SER A 11 9.48 -5.33 3.84
C SER A 11 10.00 -4.41 2.74
N PHE A 12 9.82 -3.09 2.84
CA PHE A 12 10.23 -2.20 1.74
C PHE A 12 11.74 -1.93 1.68
N GLU A 13 12.45 -2.10 2.78
CA GLU A 13 13.92 -2.05 2.83
C GLU A 13 14.59 -3.38 2.46
N ASP A 14 13.82 -4.48 2.40
CA ASP A 14 14.34 -5.77 1.97
C ASP A 14 14.70 -5.75 0.46
N PRO A 15 15.97 -6.04 0.09
CA PRO A 15 16.40 -5.97 -1.30
C PRO A 15 15.68 -6.92 -2.25
N GLU A 16 15.25 -8.11 -1.77
CA GLU A 16 14.56 -9.09 -2.61
C GLU A 16 13.14 -8.63 -2.93
N THR A 17 12.39 -8.21 -1.91
CA THR A 17 11.06 -7.59 -2.05
C THR A 17 11.14 -6.35 -2.93
N GLY A 18 12.14 -5.49 -2.70
CA GLY A 18 12.37 -4.30 -3.53
C GLY A 18 12.63 -4.64 -5.00
N ARG A 19 13.37 -5.72 -5.29
CA ARG A 19 13.60 -6.20 -6.67
C ARG A 19 12.30 -6.66 -7.32
N GLU A 20 11.50 -7.46 -6.63
CA GLU A 20 10.20 -7.95 -7.13
C GLU A 20 9.25 -6.78 -7.41
N ILE A 21 9.17 -5.80 -6.51
CA ILE A 21 8.35 -4.60 -6.70
C ILE A 21 8.80 -3.83 -7.94
N ASN A 22 10.10 -3.58 -8.09
CA ASN A 22 10.66 -2.82 -9.21
C ASN A 22 10.50 -3.53 -10.57
N GLN A 23 10.50 -4.87 -10.57
CA GLN A 23 10.33 -5.65 -11.81
C GLN A 23 8.88 -5.72 -12.27
N HIS A 24 7.93 -5.73 -11.34
CA HIS A 24 6.53 -6.05 -11.66
C HIS A 24 5.56 -4.87 -11.51
N PHE A 25 5.94 -3.81 -10.80
CA PHE A 25 5.05 -2.71 -10.45
C PHE A 25 5.71 -1.33 -10.59
N VAL A 26 4.88 -0.30 -10.71
CA VAL A 26 5.29 1.09 -10.51
C VAL A 26 4.95 1.48 -9.08
N ALA A 27 5.96 1.55 -8.22
CA ALA A 27 5.76 1.91 -6.81
C ALA A 27 5.49 3.40 -6.64
N VAL A 28 4.41 3.74 -5.92
CA VAL A 28 4.03 5.12 -5.59
C VAL A 28 3.86 5.25 -4.09
N LYS A 29 4.70 6.06 -3.43
CA LYS A 29 4.59 6.36 -2.00
C LYS A 29 3.73 7.60 -1.80
N VAL A 30 2.68 7.47 -1.00
CA VAL A 30 1.74 8.57 -0.71
C VAL A 30 1.81 8.90 0.77
N ASP A 31 1.97 10.19 1.05
CA ASP A 31 1.80 10.73 2.40
C ASP A 31 0.34 11.18 2.59
N ARG A 32 -0.37 10.57 3.53
CA ARG A 32 -1.78 10.85 3.80
C ARG A 32 -2.04 12.25 4.36
N GLU A 33 -1.07 12.84 5.07
CA GLU A 33 -1.21 14.17 5.65
C GLU A 33 -1.09 15.24 4.55
N GLN A 34 -0.31 14.95 3.51
CA GLN A 34 -0.19 15.81 2.33
C GLN A 34 -1.29 15.54 1.29
N ARG A 35 -1.77 14.31 1.16
CA ARG A 35 -2.79 13.87 0.18
C ARG A 35 -3.95 13.12 0.83
N PRO A 36 -4.74 13.79 1.71
CA PRO A 36 -5.89 13.18 2.36
C PRO A 36 -7.01 12.81 1.35
N ASP A 37 -7.05 13.48 0.20
CA ASP A 37 -7.93 13.17 -0.91
C ASP A 37 -7.67 11.77 -1.48
N VAL A 38 -6.40 11.46 -1.76
CA VAL A 38 -5.98 10.14 -2.27
C VAL A 38 -6.20 9.05 -1.22
N ASP A 39 -5.85 9.35 0.03
CA ASP A 39 -6.03 8.44 1.16
C ASP A 39 -7.50 8.02 1.33
N SER A 40 -8.43 8.98 1.33
CA SER A 40 -9.86 8.70 1.55
C SER A 40 -10.46 7.80 0.47
N ILE A 41 -10.10 8.03 -0.81
CA ILE A 41 -10.57 7.23 -1.95
C ILE A 41 -10.10 5.77 -1.81
N TYR A 42 -8.82 5.57 -1.51
CA TYR A 42 -8.27 4.23 -1.45
C TYR A 42 -8.56 3.51 -0.12
N MET A 43 -8.83 4.24 0.96
CA MET A 43 -9.37 3.65 2.19
C MET A 43 -10.76 3.06 1.95
N ALA A 44 -11.63 3.78 1.25
CA ALA A 44 -12.94 3.26 0.87
C ALA A 44 -12.81 2.00 -0.01
N ALA A 45 -11.92 2.02 -1.00
CA ALA A 45 -11.65 0.84 -1.83
C ALA A 45 -11.12 -0.35 -1.00
N THR A 46 -10.22 -0.11 -0.05
CA THR A 46 -9.67 -1.15 0.83
C THR A 46 -10.75 -1.78 1.70
N GLN A 47 -11.61 -0.96 2.30
CA GLN A 47 -12.75 -1.45 3.09
C GLN A 47 -13.72 -2.26 2.25
N LEU A 48 -14.00 -1.85 1.01
CA LEU A 48 -14.85 -2.60 0.09
C LEU A 48 -14.23 -3.95 -0.33
N LEU A 49 -12.93 -3.99 -0.57
CA LEU A 49 -12.23 -5.19 -1.04
C LEU A 49 -11.91 -6.19 0.08
N THR A 50 -11.71 -5.71 1.32
CA THR A 50 -11.18 -6.55 2.41
C THR A 50 -12.11 -6.64 3.63
N GLY A 51 -13.14 -5.79 3.70
CA GLY A 51 -14.02 -5.66 4.87
C GLY A 51 -13.39 -4.92 6.05
N GLN A 52 -12.13 -4.48 5.93
CA GLN A 52 -11.41 -3.75 6.98
C GLN A 52 -10.60 -2.59 6.39
N GLY A 53 -10.10 -1.71 7.26
CA GLY A 53 -9.27 -0.58 6.85
C GLY A 53 -8.20 -0.29 7.88
N GLY A 54 -7.19 0.49 7.49
CA GLY A 54 -6.09 0.87 8.36
C GLY A 54 -4.85 1.26 7.58
N TRP A 55 -3.81 1.63 8.32
CA TRP A 55 -2.50 1.98 7.77
C TRP A 55 -1.40 1.08 8.36
N PRO A 56 -0.39 0.66 7.59
CA PRO A 56 -0.12 1.04 6.20
C PRO A 56 -1.21 0.52 5.27
N MET A 57 -1.46 1.26 4.19
CA MET A 57 -2.48 0.92 3.20
C MET A 57 -1.77 0.68 1.88
N THR A 58 -1.76 -0.58 1.43
CA THR A 58 -1.16 -0.98 0.16
C THR A 58 -2.27 -1.36 -0.80
N VAL A 59 -2.37 -0.64 -1.92
CA VAL A 59 -3.42 -0.84 -2.92
C VAL A 59 -2.79 -1.07 -4.28
N PHE A 60 -3.22 -2.15 -4.95
CA PHE A 60 -2.78 -2.50 -6.29
C PHE A 60 -3.80 -2.01 -7.30
N LEU A 61 -3.31 -1.25 -8.27
CA LEU A 61 -4.11 -0.50 -9.22
C LEU A 61 -3.83 -0.94 -10.64
N THR A 62 -4.86 -0.91 -11.48
CA THR A 62 -4.69 -0.86 -12.94
C THR A 62 -4.06 0.48 -13.36
N PRO A 63 -3.51 0.61 -14.58
CA PRO A 63 -2.96 1.87 -15.08
C PRO A 63 -3.96 3.05 -15.10
N GLN A 64 -5.27 2.76 -15.09
CA GLN A 64 -6.33 3.76 -15.01
C GLN A 64 -6.68 4.17 -13.56
N GLY A 65 -5.92 3.71 -12.56
CA GLY A 65 -6.13 4.02 -11.15
C GLY A 65 -7.25 3.21 -10.49
N ARG A 66 -7.78 2.16 -11.15
CA ARG A 66 -8.81 1.31 -10.53
C ARG A 66 -8.18 0.26 -9.64
N ALA A 67 -8.57 0.23 -8.37
CA ALA A 67 -8.14 -0.78 -7.41
C ALA A 67 -8.74 -2.15 -7.73
N PHE A 68 -7.90 -3.18 -7.71
CA PHE A 68 -8.32 -4.58 -7.88
C PHE A 68 -7.86 -5.48 -6.73
N HIS A 69 -6.87 -5.04 -5.94
CA HIS A 69 -6.44 -5.70 -4.71
C HIS A 69 -6.00 -4.64 -3.70
N ALA A 70 -6.19 -4.93 -2.41
CA ALA A 70 -5.80 -4.04 -1.33
C ALA A 70 -5.53 -4.84 -0.06
N GLY A 71 -4.75 -4.27 0.83
CA GLY A 71 -4.52 -4.79 2.17
C GLY A 71 -3.84 -3.75 3.05
N THR A 72 -3.70 -4.08 4.31
CA THR A 72 -3.08 -3.20 5.30
C THR A 72 -1.59 -3.54 5.47
N TYR A 73 -1.25 -4.23 6.55
CA TYR A 73 0.10 -4.69 6.82
C TYR A 73 0.37 -6.04 6.14
N TYR A 74 1.45 -6.10 5.35
CA TYR A 74 1.98 -7.34 4.79
C TYR A 74 3.34 -7.64 5.44
N PRO A 75 3.48 -8.72 6.21
CA PRO A 75 4.76 -9.09 6.81
C PRO A 75 5.73 -9.65 5.74
N PRO A 76 7.04 -9.63 6.01
CA PRO A 76 8.02 -10.35 5.17
C PRO A 76 7.70 -11.85 5.12
N ARG A 77 8.04 -12.49 4.00
CA ARG A 77 7.90 -13.93 3.78
C ARG A 77 9.23 -14.56 3.44
#